data_AF-X0YI47-F1
#
_entry.id   AF-X0YI47-F1
#
_cell.length_a   1.000
_cell.length_b   1.000
_cell.length_c   1.000
_cell.angle_alpha   90.00
_cell.angle_beta   90.00
_cell.angle_gamma   90.00
#
_symmetry.space_group_name_H-M   'P 1'
#
loop_
_entity.id
_entity.type
_entity.pdbx_description
1 polymer ?
#
loop_
_entity_poly.entity_id
_entity_poly.type
_entity_poly.pdbx_seq_one_letter_code
_entity_poly.pdbx_strand_id
1 'polypeptide(L)'
;LWQTLGRTAFVSNELYPQFHLKEIHEQDEVGEYLLSEIIDDTNEILKVTKISPKKICIYIAPAWKQELFRKALELHAENKLDVGILMKQAMSDPQLKAIAKNVSQFAGKLSGEVKKLSETDRKRYLVDVKEKDYLDGSKVYLEDVFSCDIEIYS
;
A
#
# COMPACT_ATOMS: atom_id res chain seq x y z
N LEU A 1 26.96 -13.27 19.60
CA LEU A 1 25.96 -12.19 19.42
C LEU A 1 25.88 -11.28 20.64
N TRP A 2 25.31 -11.69 21.79
CA TRP A 2 25.19 -10.81 22.97
C TRP A 2 26.52 -10.20 23.43
N GLN A 3 27.56 -11.02 23.58
CA GLN A 3 28.93 -10.56 23.89
C GLN A 3 29.56 -9.75 22.75
N THR A 4 29.22 -10.08 21.49
CA THR A 4 29.70 -9.36 20.29
C THR A 4 29.15 -7.93 20.21
N LEU A 5 27.96 -7.70 20.77
CA LEU A 5 27.35 -6.37 20.92
C LEU A 5 27.94 -5.57 22.10
N GLY A 6 29.01 -6.07 22.74
CA GLY A 6 29.68 -5.39 23.86
C GLY A 6 28.98 -5.54 25.21
N ARG A 7 28.01 -6.46 25.34
CA ARG A 7 27.32 -6.71 26.60
C ARG A 7 28.14 -7.65 27.48
N THR A 8 28.31 -7.28 28.74
CA THR A 8 29.21 -7.95 29.69
C THR A 8 28.52 -9.02 30.54
N ALA A 9 27.22 -8.88 30.79
CA ALA A 9 26.41 -9.86 31.52
C ALA A 9 25.91 -10.99 30.62
N PHE A 10 25.52 -12.12 31.22
CA PHE A 10 24.82 -13.18 30.50
C PHE A 10 23.41 -12.72 30.12
N VAL A 11 23.00 -13.00 28.88
CA VAL A 11 21.65 -12.69 28.38
C VAL A 11 20.53 -13.31 29.22
N SER A 12 20.79 -14.43 29.90
CA SER A 12 19.85 -15.07 30.83
C SER A 12 19.49 -14.22 32.04
N ASN A 13 20.29 -13.20 32.35
CA ASN A 13 20.11 -12.32 33.50
C ASN A 13 19.45 -10.99 33.12
N GLU A 14 19.18 -10.77 31.83
CA GLU A 14 18.59 -9.53 31.33
C GLU A 14 17.07 -9.56 31.39
N LEU A 15 16.47 -8.38 31.45
CA LEU A 15 15.02 -8.24 31.40
C LEU A 15 14.51 -8.56 30.00
N TYR A 16 13.31 -9.14 29.96
CA TYR A 16 12.61 -9.33 28.70
C TYR A 16 12.37 -7.96 28.03
N PRO A 17 12.53 -7.85 26.69
CA PRO A 17 12.30 -6.60 25.97
C PRO A 17 10.91 -6.05 26.26
N GLN A 18 10.83 -4.74 26.51
CA GLN A 18 9.56 -4.07 26.74
C GLN A 18 9.09 -3.41 25.45
N PHE A 19 7.80 -3.57 25.18
CA PHE A 19 7.17 -2.94 24.04
C PHE A 19 7.01 -1.43 24.27
N HIS A 20 7.42 -0.64 23.27
CA HIS A 20 7.35 0.81 23.31
C HIS A 20 6.40 1.33 22.22
N LEU A 21 5.19 1.76 22.63
CA LEU A 21 4.18 2.32 21.72
C LEU A 21 4.69 3.48 20.85
N LYS A 22 5.71 4.22 21.31
CA LYS A 22 6.29 5.36 20.59
C LYS A 22 7.19 4.96 19.42
N GLU A 23 7.57 3.70 19.33
CA GLU A 23 8.39 3.16 18.25
C GLU A 23 7.53 2.53 17.14
N ILE A 24 6.20 2.57 17.27
CA ILE A 24 5.29 2.17 16.19
C ILE A 24 5.10 3.34 15.23
N HIS A 25 5.42 3.09 13.98
CA HIS A 25 5.24 4.02 12.87
C HIS A 25 4.35 3.35 11.81
N GLU A 26 3.02 3.49 11.95
CA GLU A 26 2.04 2.80 11.09
C GLU A 26 2.24 3.13 9.59
N GLN A 27 2.61 4.37 9.27
CA GLN A 27 2.89 4.77 7.88
C GLN A 27 4.09 4.02 7.30
N ASP A 28 5.14 3.82 8.09
CA ASP A 28 6.34 3.10 7.67
C ASP A 28 6.04 1.60 7.53
N GLU A 29 5.25 1.03 8.45
CA GLU A 29 4.82 -0.38 8.36
C GLU A 29 3.96 -0.65 7.12
N VAL A 30 3.01 0.24 6.81
CA VAL A 30 2.17 0.11 5.60
C VAL A 30 2.98 0.38 4.33
N GLY A 31 3.92 1.32 4.37
CA GLY A 31 4.84 1.57 3.27
C GLY A 31 5.73 0.36 2.97
N GLU A 32 6.28 -0.28 4.01
CA GLU A 32 7.12 -1.47 3.84
C GLU A 32 6.31 -2.65 3.31
N TYR A 33 5.07 -2.80 3.78
CA TYR A 33 4.13 -3.77 3.23
C TYR A 33 3.87 -3.52 1.74
N LEU A 34 3.59 -2.28 1.33
CA LEU A 34 3.42 -1.90 -0.08
C LEU A 34 4.66 -2.24 -0.92
N LEU A 35 5.85 -1.92 -0.40
CA LEU A 35 7.12 -2.20 -1.08
C LEU A 35 7.36 -3.70 -1.27
N SER A 36 7.10 -4.50 -0.23
CA SER A 36 7.20 -5.96 -0.29
C SER A 36 6.26 -6.56 -1.33
N GLU A 37 4.99 -6.14 -1.35
CA GLU A 37 4.00 -6.64 -2.32
C GLU A 37 4.41 -6.28 -3.76
N ILE A 38 4.92 -5.06 -3.99
CA ILE A 38 5.44 -4.66 -5.31
C ILE A 38 6.62 -5.55 -5.73
N ILE A 39 7.51 -5.88 -4.80
CA ILE A 39 8.66 -6.72 -5.09
C ILE A 39 8.21 -8.13 -5.45
N ASP A 40 7.28 -8.70 -4.67
CA ASP A 40 6.75 -10.05 -4.89
C ASP A 40 5.99 -10.15 -6.23
N ASP A 41 5.10 -9.20 -6.52
CA ASP A 41 4.36 -9.13 -7.78
C ASP A 41 5.31 -9.00 -8.99
N THR A 42 6.32 -8.13 -8.86
CA THR A 42 7.32 -7.94 -9.92
C THR A 42 8.13 -9.23 -10.14
N ASN A 43 8.55 -9.91 -9.06
CA ASN A 43 9.26 -11.17 -9.14
C ASN A 43 8.44 -12.26 -9.81
N GLU A 44 7.13 -12.35 -9.52
CA GLU A 44 6.26 -13.31 -10.19
C GLU A 44 6.11 -12.99 -11.69
N ILE A 45 5.99 -11.71 -12.09
CA ILE A 45 6.01 -11.32 -13.50
C ILE A 45 7.31 -11.75 -14.18
N LEU A 46 8.47 -11.49 -13.59
CA LEU A 46 9.78 -11.87 -14.14
C LEU A 46 9.93 -13.39 -14.24
N LYS A 47 9.47 -14.11 -13.22
CA LYS A 47 9.49 -15.57 -13.17
C LYS A 47 8.61 -16.21 -14.24
N VAL A 48 7.43 -15.65 -14.52
CA VAL A 48 6.50 -16.16 -15.54
C VAL A 48 6.98 -15.79 -16.94
N THR A 49 7.42 -14.55 -17.14
CA THR A 49 7.83 -14.03 -18.46
C THR A 49 9.22 -14.50 -18.88
N LYS A 50 10.09 -14.84 -17.92
CA LYS A 50 11.51 -15.19 -18.12
C LYS A 50 12.33 -14.09 -18.79
N ILE A 51 11.88 -12.84 -18.69
CA ILE A 51 12.56 -11.67 -19.26
C ILE A 51 13.61 -11.16 -18.25
N SER A 52 14.73 -10.64 -18.77
CA SER A 52 15.66 -9.80 -18.00
C SER A 52 15.46 -8.35 -18.43
N PRO A 53 14.69 -7.55 -17.66
CA PRO A 53 14.35 -6.19 -18.05
C PRO A 53 15.58 -5.29 -17.94
N LYS A 54 15.70 -4.34 -18.86
CA LYS A 54 16.64 -3.22 -18.69
C LYS A 54 16.04 -2.09 -17.86
N LYS A 55 14.71 -2.08 -17.76
CA LYS A 55 13.92 -1.03 -17.12
C LYS A 55 12.56 -1.57 -16.67
N ILE A 56 12.10 -1.17 -15.50
CA ILE A 56 10.76 -1.45 -14.97
C ILE A 56 10.06 -0.11 -14.70
N CYS A 57 8.82 0.01 -15.20
CA CYS A 57 7.98 1.19 -14.97
C CYS A 57 6.83 0.82 -14.03
N ILE A 58 6.75 1.47 -12.88
CA ILE A 58 5.69 1.30 -11.89
C ILE A 58 4.70 2.45 -12.05
N TYR A 59 3.42 2.12 -12.22
CA TYR A 59 2.34 3.10 -12.35
C TYR A 59 1.47 3.08 -11.11
N ILE A 60 1.38 4.22 -10.44
CA ILE A 60 0.55 4.44 -9.27
C ILE A 60 -0.88 4.78 -9.71
N ALA A 61 -1.85 4.39 -8.89
CA ALA A 61 -3.24 4.73 -9.17
C ALA A 61 -3.45 6.26 -9.09
N PRO A 62 -4.26 6.85 -10.01
CA PRO A 62 -4.57 8.26 -9.92
C PRO A 62 -5.32 8.56 -8.62
N ALA A 63 -5.09 9.76 -8.06
CA ALA A 63 -5.60 10.19 -6.76
C ALA A 63 -7.11 9.91 -6.58
N TRP A 64 -7.91 10.16 -7.61
CA TRP A 64 -9.36 9.95 -7.56
C TRP A 64 -9.78 8.49 -7.28
N LYS A 65 -8.99 7.49 -7.72
CA LYS A 65 -9.25 6.08 -7.40
C LYS A 65 -8.91 5.77 -5.95
N GLN A 66 -7.79 6.30 -5.46
CA GLN A 66 -7.36 6.14 -4.07
C GLN A 66 -8.39 6.77 -3.12
N GLU A 67 -8.83 7.99 -3.40
CA GLU A 67 -9.86 8.68 -2.61
C GLU A 67 -11.19 7.92 -2.59
N LEU A 68 -11.64 7.44 -3.74
CA LEU A 68 -12.89 6.69 -3.82
C LEU A 68 -12.79 5.33 -3.11
N PHE A 69 -11.62 4.69 -3.15
CA PHE A 69 -11.33 3.47 -2.39
C PHE A 69 -11.36 3.71 -0.89
N ARG A 70 -10.71 4.76 -0.38
CA ARG A 70 -10.74 5.13 1.04
C ARG A 70 -12.17 5.41 1.52
N LYS A 71 -12.95 6.17 0.76
CA LYS A 71 -14.38 6.40 1.06
C LYS A 71 -15.18 5.10 1.13
N ALA A 72 -14.90 4.13 0.25
CA ALA A 72 -15.56 2.84 0.30
C ALA A 72 -15.19 2.03 1.55
N LEU A 73 -13.93 2.10 2.00
CA LEU A 73 -13.48 1.49 3.26
C LEU A 73 -14.17 2.13 4.47
N GLU A 74 -14.25 3.47 4.52
CA GLU A 74 -14.96 4.21 5.57
C GLU A 74 -16.44 3.84 5.64
N LEU A 75 -17.15 3.85 4.50
CA LEU A 75 -18.55 3.45 4.43
C LEU A 75 -18.76 1.98 4.82
N HIS A 76 -17.81 1.11 4.50
CA HIS A 76 -17.85 -0.29 4.94
C HIS A 76 -17.72 -0.41 6.45
N ALA A 77 -16.82 0.34 7.08
CA ALA A 77 -16.67 0.38 8.53
C ALA A 77 -17.97 0.83 9.24
N GLU A 78 -18.74 1.72 8.61
CA GLU A 78 -20.04 2.16 9.09
C GLU A 78 -21.22 1.22 8.74
N ASN A 79 -20.97 0.10 8.05
CA ASN A 79 -22.01 -0.78 7.47
C ASN A 79 -22.97 -0.07 6.49
N LYS A 80 -22.50 0.98 5.82
CA LYS A 80 -23.25 1.79 4.84
C LYS A 80 -22.71 1.68 3.42
N LEU A 81 -21.86 0.69 3.15
CA LEU A 81 -21.27 0.49 1.83
C LEU A 81 -22.36 0.11 0.81
N ASP A 82 -22.75 1.10 0.02
CA ASP A 82 -23.66 0.98 -1.12
C ASP A 82 -23.10 1.76 -2.32
N VAL A 83 -23.27 1.20 -3.52
CA VAL A 83 -22.76 1.78 -4.76
C VAL A 83 -23.45 3.12 -5.05
N GLY A 84 -24.74 3.26 -4.74
CA GLY A 84 -25.47 4.51 -4.91
C GLY A 84 -24.95 5.62 -4.00
N ILE A 85 -24.60 5.29 -2.75
CA ILE A 85 -24.00 6.25 -1.81
C ILE A 85 -22.61 6.69 -2.29
N LEU A 86 -21.76 5.74 -2.69
CA LEU A 86 -20.43 6.03 -3.25
C LEU A 86 -20.53 6.92 -4.50
N MET A 87 -21.46 6.61 -5.40
CA MET A 87 -21.69 7.42 -6.60
C MET A 87 -22.16 8.82 -6.26
N LYS A 88 -23.08 8.98 -5.30
CA LYS A 88 -23.55 10.31 -4.88
C LYS A 88 -22.40 11.17 -4.34
N GLN A 89 -21.53 10.58 -3.53
CA GLN A 89 -20.34 11.27 -3.01
C GLN A 89 -19.34 11.59 -4.12
N ALA A 90 -19.08 10.65 -5.04
CA ALA A 90 -18.16 10.86 -6.15
C ALA A 90 -18.65 11.96 -7.10
N MET A 91 -19.96 12.03 -7.39
CA MET A 91 -20.54 13.02 -8.30
C MET A 91 -20.61 14.45 -7.72
N SER A 92 -20.28 14.62 -6.44
CA SER A 92 -20.14 15.94 -5.82
C SER A 92 -18.84 16.64 -6.23
N ASP A 93 -17.86 15.87 -6.72
CA ASP A 93 -16.63 16.42 -7.30
C ASP A 93 -16.80 16.66 -8.82
N PRO A 94 -16.63 17.90 -9.30
CA PRO A 94 -16.68 18.23 -10.73
C PRO A 94 -15.71 17.43 -11.60
N GLN A 95 -14.52 17.09 -11.09
CA GLN A 95 -13.51 16.31 -11.82
C GLN A 95 -13.98 14.88 -12.04
N LEU A 96 -14.53 14.25 -11.00
CA LEU A 96 -15.10 12.91 -11.08
C LEU A 96 -16.36 12.86 -11.94
N LYS A 97 -17.15 13.93 -11.93
CA LYS A 97 -18.34 14.06 -12.79
C LYS A 97 -17.98 14.05 -14.27
N ALA A 98 -16.85 14.66 -14.67
CA ALA A 98 -16.38 14.62 -16.05
C ALA A 98 -16.04 13.20 -16.53
N ILE A 99 -15.62 12.32 -15.62
CA ILE A 99 -15.28 10.92 -15.88
C ILE A 99 -16.30 9.93 -15.30
N ALA A 100 -17.56 10.34 -15.13
CA ALA A 100 -18.60 9.59 -14.41
C ALA A 100 -18.78 8.13 -14.86
N LYS A 101 -18.59 7.84 -16.16
CA LYS A 101 -18.65 6.48 -16.69
C LYS A 101 -17.57 5.57 -16.09
N ASN A 102 -16.33 6.06 -15.99
CA ASN A 102 -15.21 5.31 -15.42
C ASN A 102 -15.39 5.14 -13.91
N VAL A 103 -15.88 6.18 -13.24
CA VAL A 103 -16.17 6.17 -11.81
C VAL A 103 -17.23 5.12 -11.47
N SER A 104 -18.32 5.05 -12.24
CA SER A 104 -19.38 4.06 -12.05
C SER A 104 -18.88 2.62 -12.20
N GLN A 105 -18.08 2.36 -13.24
CA GLN A 105 -17.47 1.03 -13.43
C GLN A 105 -16.53 0.64 -12.29
N PHE A 106 -15.74 1.60 -11.79
CA PHE A 106 -14.84 1.38 -10.67
C PHE A 106 -15.62 1.13 -9.38
N ALA A 107 -16.58 2.01 -9.03
CA ALA A 107 -17.41 1.89 -7.82
C ALA A 107 -18.20 0.57 -7.77
N GLY A 108 -18.71 0.11 -8.91
CA GLY A 108 -19.41 -1.18 -9.00
C GLY A 108 -18.52 -2.36 -8.58
N LYS A 109 -17.27 -2.40 -9.06
CA LYS A 109 -16.30 -3.44 -8.69
C LYS A 109 -15.83 -3.29 -7.24
N LEU A 110 -15.58 -2.05 -6.83
CA LEU A 110 -15.04 -1.70 -5.51
C LEU A 110 -15.87 -2.27 -4.36
N SER A 111 -17.20 -2.20 -4.48
CA SER A 111 -18.11 -2.68 -3.44
C SER A 111 -17.95 -4.18 -3.12
N GLY A 112 -17.65 -4.99 -4.14
CA GLY A 112 -17.39 -6.42 -4.00
C GLY A 112 -16.01 -6.70 -3.43
N GLU A 113 -14.99 -5.97 -3.90
CA GLU A 113 -13.60 -6.15 -3.46
C GLU A 113 -13.42 -5.74 -1.99
N VAL A 114 -13.97 -4.59 -1.57
CA VAL A 114 -13.89 -4.13 -0.17
C VAL A 114 -14.47 -5.16 0.81
N LYS A 115 -15.56 -5.85 0.43
CA LYS A 115 -16.18 -6.89 1.25
C LYS A 115 -15.31 -8.14 1.40
N LYS A 116 -14.45 -8.46 0.42
CA LYS A 116 -13.54 -9.61 0.46
C LYS A 116 -12.26 -9.36 1.26
N LEU A 117 -11.87 -8.09 1.42
CA LEU A 117 -10.65 -7.73 2.15
C LEU A 117 -10.70 -8.21 3.61
N SER A 118 -9.53 -8.64 4.10
CA SER A 118 -9.34 -8.94 5.52
C SER A 118 -9.47 -7.67 6.37
N GLU A 119 -9.75 -7.81 7.66
CA GLU A 119 -9.78 -6.66 8.57
C GLU A 119 -8.41 -5.96 8.64
N THR A 120 -7.33 -6.73 8.62
CA THR A 120 -5.95 -6.22 8.62
C THR A 120 -5.67 -5.36 7.40
N ASP A 121 -6.02 -5.83 6.20
CA ASP A 121 -5.75 -5.08 4.97
C ASP A 121 -6.61 -3.82 4.88
N ARG A 122 -7.86 -3.88 5.35
CA ARG A 122 -8.70 -2.68 5.46
C ARG A 122 -8.06 -1.62 6.36
N LYS A 123 -7.49 -2.02 7.50
CA LYS A 123 -6.77 -1.10 8.41
C LYS A 123 -5.54 -0.49 7.72
N ARG A 124 -4.74 -1.30 7.02
CA ARG A 124 -3.58 -0.82 6.26
C ARG A 124 -3.96 0.20 5.20
N TYR A 125 -4.98 -0.09 4.39
CA TYR A 125 -5.41 0.79 3.30
C TYR A 125 -6.12 2.08 3.76
N LEU A 126 -6.52 2.17 5.03
CA LEU A 126 -6.99 3.42 5.64
C LEU A 126 -5.84 4.33 6.07
N VAL A 127 -4.61 3.81 6.23
CA VAL A 127 -3.44 4.63 6.54
C VAL A 127 -3.10 5.47 5.31
N ASP A 128 -3.02 6.78 5.51
CA ASP A 128 -2.65 7.71 4.45
C ASP A 128 -1.14 7.66 4.20
N VAL A 129 -0.73 6.71 3.38
CA VAL A 129 0.62 6.63 2.82
C VAL A 129 0.63 7.37 1.49
N LYS A 130 1.58 8.29 1.33
CA LYS A 130 1.87 8.91 0.05
C LYS A 130 2.69 7.95 -0.80
N GLU A 131 2.01 7.04 -1.50
CA GLU A 131 2.62 5.94 -2.28
C GLU A 131 3.76 6.45 -3.16
N LYS A 132 3.57 7.57 -3.85
CA LYS A 132 4.59 8.16 -4.71
C LYS A 132 5.85 8.56 -3.94
N ASP A 133 5.69 9.34 -2.88
CA ASP A 133 6.82 9.82 -2.09
C ASP A 133 7.58 8.64 -1.44
N TYR A 134 6.85 7.62 -0.98
CA TYR A 134 7.45 6.43 -0.38
C TYR A 134 8.23 5.60 -1.40
N LEU A 135 7.64 5.34 -2.58
CA LEU A 135 8.31 4.57 -3.63
C LEU A 135 9.48 5.34 -4.26
N ASP A 136 9.36 6.66 -4.42
CA ASP A 136 10.47 7.51 -4.87
C ASP A 136 11.63 7.46 -3.86
N GLY A 137 11.34 7.43 -2.56
CA GLY A 137 12.34 7.23 -1.50
C GLY A 137 13.02 5.86 -1.55
N SER A 138 12.29 4.82 -1.96
CA SER A 138 12.78 3.44 -2.06
C SER A 138 13.33 3.08 -3.45
N LYS A 139 13.39 4.04 -4.38
CA LYS A 139 13.81 3.79 -5.77
C LYS A 139 15.19 3.14 -5.88
N VAL A 140 16.18 3.66 -5.16
CA VAL A 140 17.56 3.12 -5.18
C VAL A 140 17.60 1.67 -4.71
N TYR A 141 16.79 1.33 -3.72
CA TYR A 141 16.68 -0.05 -3.23
C TYR A 141 16.05 -0.97 -4.28
N LEU A 142 14.98 -0.53 -4.95
CA LEU A 142 14.35 -1.30 -6.03
C LEU A 142 15.30 -1.53 -7.21
N GLU A 143 16.11 -0.52 -7.57
CA GLU A 143 17.14 -0.65 -8.60
C GLU A 143 18.20 -1.70 -8.25
N ASP A 144 18.62 -1.78 -6.98
CA ASP A 144 19.56 -2.80 -6.50
C ASP A 144 18.93 -4.20 -6.54
N VAL A 145 17.72 -4.34 -6.00
CA VAL A 145 16.97 -5.61 -5.94
C VAL A 145 16.76 -6.21 -7.33
N PHE A 146 16.37 -5.39 -8.32
CA PHE A 146 16.08 -5.86 -9.67
C PHE A 146 17.27 -5.73 -10.64
N SER A 147 18.35 -5.08 -10.22
CA SER A 147 19.52 -4.80 -11.05
C SER A 147 19.16 -4.13 -12.40
N CYS A 148 18.18 -3.23 -12.39
CA CYS A 148 17.68 -2.53 -13.57
C CYS A 148 17.14 -1.14 -13.22
N ASP A 149 16.96 -0.28 -14.23
CA ASP A 149 16.45 1.09 -14.05
C ASP A 149 14.96 1.09 -13.64
N ILE A 150 14.61 1.88 -12.63
CA ILE A 150 13.23 1.98 -12.11
C ILE A 150 12.65 3.36 -12.37
N GLU A 151 11.45 3.43 -12.95
CA GLU A 151 10.71 4.68 -13.07
C GLU A 151 9.31 4.56 -12.47
N ILE A 152 8.93 5.58 -11.70
CA ILE A 152 7.66 5.65 -11.00
C ILE A 152 6.82 6.77 -11.60
N TYR A 153 5.59 6.44 -11.98
CA TYR A 153 4.63 7.32 -12.62
C TYR A 153 3.33 7.39 -11.81
N SER A 154 2.61 8.51 -11.91
CA SER A 154 1.31 8.75 -11.26
C SER A 154 0.30 9.32 -12.24
#